data_AF-A0A1J5S9K0-F1
#
_entry.id   AF-A0A1J5S9K0-F1
#
_cell.length_a   1.000
_cell.length_b   1.000
_cell.length_c   1.000
_cell.angle_alpha   90.00
_cell.angle_beta   90.00
_cell.angle_gamma   90.00
#
_symmetry.space_group_name_H-M   'P 1'
#
loop_
_entity.id
_entity.type
_entity.pdbx_description
1 polymer ?
#
loop_
_entity_poly.entity_id
_entity_poly.type
_entity_poly.pdbx_seq_one_letter_code
_entity_poly.pdbx_strand_id
1 'polypeptide(L)' 'MKQVTLQIPDKKYQFFLELTESLGFVKKIEEEPSKEQILKELKEAITELKLIEKGKLKARPAKALLDEL' A
#
# COMPACT_ATOMS: atom_id res chain seq x y z
N MET A 1 -4.23 12.24 -19.07
CA MET A 1 -5.28 11.95 -18.06
C MET A 1 -5.14 12.96 -16.94
N LYS A 2 -6.21 13.32 -16.23
CA LYS A 2 -6.18 14.30 -15.13
C LYS A 2 -6.50 13.57 -13.83
N GLN A 3 -5.71 13.79 -12.78
CA GLN A 3 -5.86 13.17 -11.47
C GLN A 3 -6.18 14.25 -10.43
N VAL A 4 -7.06 13.93 -9.49
CA VAL A 4 -7.45 14.79 -8.38
C VAL A 4 -7.36 13.97 -7.09
N THR A 5 -6.68 14.51 -6.08
CA THR A 5 -6.62 13.93 -4.72
C THR A 5 -7.58 14.69 -3.83
N LEU A 6 -8.42 13.96 -3.09
CA LEU A 6 -9.45 14.53 -2.20
C LEU A 6 -9.22 14.01 -0.79
N GLN A 7 -9.25 14.89 0.21
CA GLN A 7 -9.32 14.50 1.61
C GLN A 7 -10.78 14.43 2.03
N ILE A 8 -11.24 13.23 2.36
CA ILE A 8 -12.63 12.95 2.72
C ILE A 8 -12.65 12.49 4.18
N PRO A 9 -13.53 13.02 5.04
CA PRO A 9 -13.68 12.52 6.39
C PRO A 9 -14.06 11.03 6.39
N ASP A 10 -13.48 10.19 7.25
CA ASP A 10 -13.72 8.74 7.31
C ASP A 10 -15.21 8.36 7.26
N LYS A 11 -16.04 9.08 8.02
CA LYS A 11 -17.49 8.85 8.08
C LYS A 11 -18.21 9.04 6.74
N LYS A 12 -17.62 9.77 5.80
CA LYS A 12 -18.16 10.06 4.47
C LYS A 12 -17.43 9.32 3.36
N TYR A 13 -16.36 8.59 3.66
CA TYR A 13 -15.56 7.87 2.67
C TYR A 13 -16.40 6.85 1.91
N GLN A 14 -17.14 6.01 2.65
CA GLN A 14 -18.01 4.98 2.06
C GLN A 14 -19.08 5.58 1.14
N PHE A 15 -19.77 6.62 1.59
CA PHE A 15 -20.78 7.33 0.80
C PHE A 15 -20.20 7.91 -0.50
N PHE A 16 -18.99 8.49 -0.41
CA PHE A 16 -18.34 9.05 -1.59
C PHE A 16 -17.93 7.97 -2.58
N LEU A 17 -17.43 6.83 -2.10
CA LEU A 17 -17.11 5.67 -2.92
C LEU A 17 -18.34 5.21 -3.73
N GLU A 18 -19.44 4.93 -3.04
CA GLU A 18 -20.68 4.47 -3.68
C GLU A 18 -21.24 5.49 -4.69
N LEU A 19 -21.15 6.79 -4.37
CA LEU A 19 -21.55 7.84 -5.29
C LEU A 19 -20.71 7.82 -6.56
N THR A 20 -19.39 7.75 -6.43
CA THR A 20 -18.48 7.75 -7.58
C THR A 20 -18.56 6.48 -8.43
N GLU A 21 -18.86 5.33 -7.81
CA GLU A 21 -19.17 4.08 -8.52
C GLU A 21 -20.50 4.17 -9.27
N SER A 22 -21.56 4.69 -8.64
CA SER A 22 -22.88 4.82 -9.27
C SER A 22 -22.88 5.77 -10.49
N LEU A 23 -21.99 6.76 -10.48
CA LEU A 23 -21.81 7.72 -11.58
C LEU A 23 -20.83 7.21 -12.65
N GLY A 24 -20.18 6.05 -12.43
CA GLY A 24 -19.22 5.46 -13.37
C GLY A 24 -17.90 6.23 -13.51
N PHE A 25 -17.55 7.06 -12.52
CA PHE A 25 -16.33 7.88 -12.55
C PHE A 25 -15.07 7.13 -12.10
N VAL A 26 -15.24 5.97 -11.45
CA VAL A 26 -14.13 5.21 -10.89
C VAL A 26 -13.77 4.05 -11.79
N LYS A 27 -12.54 4.06 -12.32
CA LYS A 27 -11.94 2.90 -12.99
C LYS A 27 -11.07 2.06 -12.04
N LYS A 28 -10.47 2.70 -11.03
CA LYS A 28 -9.61 2.06 -10.03
C LYS A 28 -9.50 2.99 -8.83
N ILE A 29 -9.63 2.44 -7.63
CA ILE A 29 -9.37 3.13 -6.37
C ILE A 29 -7.98 2.67 -5.95
N GLU A 30 -7.04 3.60 -5.87
CA GLU A 30 -5.74 3.34 -5.28
C GLU A 30 -5.89 3.65 -3.78
N GLU A 31 -6.14 2.61 -2.99
CA GLU A 31 -6.13 2.73 -1.54
C GLU A 31 -4.68 2.86 -1.08
N GLU A 32 -4.37 3.91 -0.31
CA GLU A 32 -3.08 3.99 0.35
C GLU A 32 -2.92 2.80 1.31
N PRO A 33 -1.75 2.15 1.35
CA PRO A 33 -1.53 1.02 2.23
C PRO A 33 -1.78 1.45 3.68
N SER A 34 -2.60 0.67 4.36
CA SER A 34 -2.93 0.94 5.76
C SER A 34 -1.67 0.80 6.64
N LYS A 35 -1.59 1.56 7.74
CA LYS A 35 -0.45 1.50 8.67
C LYS A 35 -0.13 0.07 9.15
N GLU A 36 -1.17 -0.74 9.33
CA GLU A 36 -1.04 -2.15 9.72
C GLU A 36 -0.36 -2.99 8.63
N GLN A 37 -0.68 -2.72 7.37
CA GLN A 37 -0.08 -3.37 6.21
C GLN A 37 1.40 -3.00 6.10
N ILE A 38 1.72 -1.70 6.18
CA ILE A 38 3.10 -1.20 6.19
C ILE A 38 3.92 -1.82 7.35
N LEU A 39 3.34 -1.93 8.55
CA LEU A 39 4.00 -2.56 9.69
C LEU A 39 4.23 -4.06 9.49
N LYS A 40 3.30 -4.74 8.84
CA LYS A 40 3.41 -6.16 8.51
C LYS A 40 4.53 -6.38 7.49
N GLU A 41 4.54 -5.60 6.41
CA GLU A 41 5.54 -5.66 5.34
C GLU A 41 6.94 -5.35 5.89
N LEU A 42 7.07 -4.37 6.79
CA LEU A 42 8.33 -4.07 7.47
C LEU A 42 8.82 -5.22 8.36
N LYS A 43 7.91 -5.89 9.10
CA LYS A 43 8.27 -7.06 9.91
C LYS A 43 8.75 -8.23 9.05
N GLU A 44 8.11 -8.44 7.90
CA GLU A 44 8.51 -9.46 6.93
C GLU A 44 9.91 -9.15 6.38
N ALA A 45 10.17 -7.90 5.98
CA ALA A 45 11.48 -7.46 5.51
C ALA A 45 12.60 -7.70 6.55
N ILE A 46 12.35 -7.36 7.83
CA ILE A 46 13.32 -7.61 8.91
C ILE A 46 13.57 -9.11 9.12
N THR A 47 12.54 -9.93 8.95
CA THR A 47 12.66 -11.39 9.08
C THR A 47 13.47 -11.98 7.94
N GLU A 48 13.30 -11.44 6.73
CA GLU A 48 14.06 -11.80 5.54
C GLU A 48 15.55 -11.44 5.70
N LEU A 49 15.86 -10.25 6.23
CA LEU A 49 17.24 -9.84 6.54
C LEU A 49 17.92 -10.82 7.51
N LYS A 50 17.22 -11.25 8.57
CA LYS A 50 17.77 -12.26 9.50
C LYS A 50 18.04 -13.60 8.84
N LEU A 51 17.31 -13.95 7.79
CA LEU A 51 17.52 -15.19 7.02
C LEU A 51 18.67 -15.04 6.02
N ILE A 52 18.87 -13.85 5.45
CA ILE A 52 20.03 -13.49 4.63
C ILE A 52 21.31 -13.56 5.47
N GLU A 53 21.30 -12.99 6.69
CA GLU A 53 22.43 -13.06 7.63
C GLU A 53 22.78 -14.50 8.01
N LYS A 54 21.77 -15.39 8.09
CA LYS A 54 21.95 -16.83 8.34
C LYS A 54 22.38 -17.62 7.10
N GLY A 55 22.60 -16.96 5.95
CA GLY A 55 22.98 -17.59 4.69
C GLY A 55 21.87 -18.43 4.04
N LYS A 56 20.61 -18.30 4.48
CA LYS A 56 19.47 -19.07 3.97
C LYS A 56 18.77 -18.41 2.78
N LEU A 57 18.92 -17.09 2.62
CA LEU A 57 18.32 -16.31 1.54
C LEU A 57 19.39 -15.46 0.84
N LYS A 58 19.17 -15.18 -0.45
CA LYS A 58 20.02 -14.27 -1.21
C LYS A 58 19.68 -12.83 -0.86
N ALA A 59 20.70 -12.03 -0.57
CA ALA A 59 20.54 -10.60 -0.36
C ALA A 59 19.96 -9.93 -1.62
N ARG A 60 19.01 -9.01 -1.41
CA ARG A 60 18.50 -8.11 -2.46
C ARG A 60 18.76 -6.65 -2.10
N PRO A 61 18.84 -5.75 -3.09
CA PRO A 61 19.08 -4.33 -2.82
C PRO A 61 17.98 -3.76 -1.92
N ALA A 62 18.36 -3.01 -0.88
CA ALA A 62 17.40 -2.39 0.04
C ALA A 62 16.40 -1.47 -0.67
N LYS A 63 16.80 -0.90 -1.81
CA LYS A 63 15.93 -0.06 -2.64
C LYS A 63 14.75 -0.82 -3.24
N ALA A 64 14.93 -2.10 -3.57
CA ALA A 64 13.85 -2.93 -4.08
C ALA A 64 12.74 -3.15 -3.03
N LEU A 65 13.10 -3.15 -1.74
CA LEU A 65 12.13 -3.23 -0.64
C LEU A 65 11.28 -1.96 -0.52
N LEU A 66 11.82 -0.80 -0.91
CA LEU A 66 11.12 0.48 -0.85
C LEU A 66 10.18 0.68 -2.05
N ASP A 67 10.49 0.07 -3.19
CA ASP A 67 9.63 0.06 -4.39
C ASP A 67 8.44 -0.90 -4.24
N GLU A 68 8.45 -1.79 -3.24
CA GLU A 68 7.37 -2.73 -2.93
C GLU A 68 6.35 -2.18 -1.92
N LEU A 69 6.66 -1.06 -1.26
CA LEU A 69 5.80 -0.34 -0.30
C LEU A 69 4.99 0.77 -1.00
#